data_AF-A0A7S2P6A9-F1
#
_entry.id   AF-A0A7S2P6A9-F1
#
_cell.length_a   1.000
_cell.length_b   1.000
_cell.length_c   1.000
_cell.angle_alpha   90.00
_cell.angle_beta   90.00
_cell.angle_gamma   90.00
#
_symmetry.space_group_name_H-M   'P 1'
#
loop_
_entity.id
_entity.type
_entity.pdbx_description
1 polymer ?
#
loop_
_entity_poly.entity_id
_entity_poly.type
_entity_poly.pdbx_seq_one_letter_code
_entity_poly.pdbx_strand_id
1 'polypeptide(L)'
;GAHLLDGLRTAIAEVGGRAFAKTAEKSAKNDARIRAHVEPESVLRELTESQDVLMQSIGPPGRCRYLVVQPWEEDICRANEFRLVISAWQVVGITQQTWSRCVGHTPESASAAATPLLRLWYEELIGVCPYADCTIDEFVVGDVARLIEVNPCGLWGASGSGLFHWLHDRDALSGAGPVPVRVVVPRPDKFTLSPCALGAP
;
A
#
# COMPACT_ATOMS: atom_id res chain seq x y z
N GLY A 1 -16.48 -25.99 2.13
CA GLY A 1 -17.41 -25.20 2.94
C GLY A 1 -16.94 -25.15 4.38
N ALA A 2 -17.34 -26.15 5.19
CA ALA A 2 -17.04 -26.21 6.63
C ALA A 2 -15.55 -26.03 6.98
N HIS A 3 -14.65 -26.76 6.32
CA HIS A 3 -13.20 -26.66 6.56
C HIS A 3 -12.59 -25.27 6.35
N LEU A 4 -13.16 -24.43 5.47
CA LEU A 4 -12.66 -23.07 5.23
C LEU A 4 -13.07 -22.13 6.36
N LEU A 5 -14.32 -22.23 6.81
CA LEU A 5 -14.82 -21.39 7.92
C LEU A 5 -14.10 -21.71 9.22
N ASP A 6 -13.85 -22.99 9.50
CA ASP A 6 -13.10 -23.41 10.68
C ASP A 6 -11.63 -22.95 10.62
N GLY A 7 -11.01 -23.04 9.43
CA GLY A 7 -9.66 -22.52 9.20
C GLY A 7 -9.56 -21.01 9.40
N LEU A 8 -10.50 -20.24 8.84
CA LEU A 8 -10.56 -18.79 9.03
C LEU A 8 -10.82 -18.42 10.50
N ARG A 9 -11.70 -19.15 11.19
CA ARG A 9 -11.98 -18.92 12.61
C ARG A 9 -10.72 -19.11 13.45
N THR A 10 -9.96 -20.16 13.15
CA THR A 10 -8.67 -20.44 13.80
C THR A 10 -7.67 -19.33 13.52
N ALA A 11 -7.50 -18.94 12.25
CA ALA A 11 -6.58 -17.88 11.85
C ALA A 11 -6.93 -16.52 12.50
N ILE A 12 -8.23 -16.15 12.57
CA ILE A 12 -8.69 -14.94 13.24
C ILE A 12 -8.32 -14.97 14.73
N ALA A 13 -8.53 -16.11 15.40
CA ALA A 13 -8.17 -16.27 16.80
C ALA A 13 -6.65 -16.13 17.03
N GLU A 14 -5.83 -16.73 16.14
CA GLU A 14 -4.37 -16.67 16.20
C GLU A 14 -3.81 -15.25 16.05
N VAL A 15 -4.46 -14.39 15.26
CA VAL A 15 -4.05 -12.98 15.09
C VAL A 15 -4.65 -12.02 16.13
N GLY A 16 -5.23 -12.55 17.22
CA GLY A 16 -5.75 -11.75 18.33
C GLY A 16 -7.26 -11.50 18.29
N GLY A 17 -8.02 -12.30 17.53
CA GLY A 17 -9.49 -12.26 17.49
C GLY A 17 -10.08 -11.15 16.62
N ARG A 18 -9.25 -10.29 16.05
CA ARG A 18 -9.64 -9.21 15.14
C ARG A 18 -8.66 -9.19 13.97
N ALA A 19 -9.17 -9.39 12.77
CA ALA A 19 -8.32 -9.57 11.61
C ALA A 19 -8.63 -8.57 10.48
N PHE A 20 -7.59 -8.21 9.73
CA PHE A 20 -7.73 -7.81 8.33
C PHE A 20 -7.56 -9.05 7.46
N ALA A 21 -8.30 -9.14 6.36
CA ALA A 21 -8.23 -10.26 5.44
C ALA A 21 -8.17 -9.82 3.98
N LYS A 22 -7.36 -10.53 3.19
CA LYS A 22 -7.23 -10.29 1.74
C LYS A 22 -6.91 -11.60 1.01
N THR A 23 -7.02 -11.57 -0.30
CA THR A 23 -6.40 -12.61 -1.14
C THR A 23 -4.89 -12.39 -1.22
N ALA A 24 -4.16 -13.32 -1.83
CA ALA A 24 -2.74 -13.18 -2.10
C ALA A 24 -2.37 -11.86 -2.83
N GLU A 25 -3.27 -11.31 -3.65
CA GLU A 25 -2.96 -10.19 -4.54
C GLU A 25 -3.80 -8.93 -4.29
N LYS A 26 -5.01 -9.07 -3.73
CA LYS A 26 -5.97 -7.97 -3.61
C LYS A 26 -6.76 -8.02 -2.32
N SER A 27 -7.01 -6.84 -1.76
CA SER A 27 -8.02 -6.61 -0.73
C SER A 27 -9.24 -5.92 -1.32
N ALA A 28 -10.35 -5.93 -0.58
CA ALA A 28 -11.60 -5.27 -0.98
C ALA A 28 -11.62 -3.75 -0.72
N LYS A 29 -10.46 -3.12 -0.41
CA LYS A 29 -10.41 -1.74 0.10
C LYS A 29 -10.95 -0.67 -0.84
N ASN A 30 -11.04 -0.96 -2.14
CA ASN A 30 -11.58 -0.06 -3.15
C ASN A 30 -13.11 -0.17 -3.28
N ASP A 31 -13.67 -1.32 -2.93
CA ASP A 31 -15.10 -1.63 -3.10
C ASP A 31 -15.89 -1.53 -1.78
N ALA A 32 -15.21 -1.76 -0.65
CA ALA A 32 -15.80 -1.80 0.67
C ALA A 32 -15.02 -0.97 1.70
N ARG A 33 -15.74 -0.48 2.71
CA ARG A 33 -15.10 0.15 3.87
C ARG A 33 -14.38 -0.91 4.68
N ILE A 34 -13.05 -0.77 4.79
CA ILE A 34 -12.20 -1.63 5.61
C ILE A 34 -12.70 -1.63 7.06
N ARG A 35 -12.78 -2.83 7.65
CA ARG A 35 -13.17 -3.06 9.05
C ARG A 35 -12.48 -4.30 9.61
N ALA A 36 -12.41 -4.39 10.93
CA ALA A 36 -11.97 -5.61 11.59
C ALA A 36 -12.97 -6.75 11.37
N HIS A 37 -12.46 -7.91 11.01
CA HIS A 37 -13.23 -9.15 10.95
C HIS A 37 -13.05 -9.93 12.25
N VAL A 38 -14.17 -10.22 12.91
CA VAL A 38 -14.25 -11.09 14.10
C VAL A 38 -14.84 -12.47 13.75
N GLU A 39 -15.63 -12.55 12.67
CA GLU A 39 -16.27 -13.79 12.22
C GLU A 39 -15.84 -14.13 10.77
N PRO A 40 -15.59 -15.42 10.44
CA PRO A 40 -15.21 -15.87 9.10
C PRO A 40 -16.16 -15.42 7.98
N GLU A 41 -17.47 -15.41 8.25
CA GLU A 41 -18.51 -15.03 7.29
C GLU A 41 -18.36 -13.58 6.83
N SER A 42 -17.85 -12.71 7.70
CA SER A 42 -17.60 -11.30 7.36
C SER A 42 -16.43 -11.14 6.38
N VAL A 43 -15.40 -11.98 6.49
CA VAL A 43 -14.27 -12.05 5.55
C VAL A 43 -14.77 -12.50 4.18
N LEU A 44 -15.47 -13.63 4.13
CA LEU A 44 -15.96 -14.19 2.87
C LEU A 44 -16.92 -13.23 2.18
N ARG A 45 -17.84 -12.61 2.92
CA ARG A 45 -18.77 -11.62 2.36
C ARG A 45 -18.02 -10.46 1.72
N GLU A 46 -17.11 -9.83 2.46
CA GLU A 46 -16.35 -8.69 1.95
C GLU A 46 -15.52 -9.04 0.71
N LEU A 47 -14.82 -10.18 0.71
CA LEU A 47 -13.98 -10.59 -0.43
C LEU A 47 -14.82 -11.03 -1.64
N THR A 48 -15.98 -11.64 -1.44
CA THR A 48 -16.83 -12.12 -2.55
C THR A 48 -17.72 -11.03 -3.14
N GLU A 49 -18.00 -9.96 -2.38
CA GLU A 49 -18.73 -8.78 -2.86
C GLU A 49 -17.81 -7.77 -3.59
N SER A 50 -16.49 -7.92 -3.48
CA SER A 50 -15.51 -7.05 -4.15
C SER A 50 -15.35 -7.40 -5.63
N GLN A 51 -15.58 -6.42 -6.50
CA GLN A 51 -15.36 -6.55 -7.93
C GLN A 51 -13.86 -6.71 -8.23
N ASP A 52 -12.98 -5.99 -7.53
CA ASP A 52 -11.52 -6.12 -7.69
C ASP A 52 -11.03 -7.54 -7.38
N VAL A 53 -11.52 -8.13 -6.28
CA VAL A 53 -11.17 -9.50 -5.88
C VAL A 53 -11.75 -10.52 -6.87
N LEU A 54 -12.99 -10.32 -7.34
CA LEU A 54 -13.60 -11.19 -8.34
C LEU A 54 -12.82 -11.19 -9.67
N MET A 55 -12.49 -9.99 -10.18
CA MET A 55 -11.73 -9.83 -11.42
C MET A 55 -10.33 -10.46 -11.34
N GLN A 56 -9.72 -10.45 -10.15
CA GLN A 56 -8.47 -11.17 -9.90
C GLN A 56 -8.68 -12.69 -9.90
N SER A 57 -9.76 -13.16 -9.30
CA SER A 57 -10.06 -14.60 -9.14
C SER A 57 -10.36 -15.32 -10.45
N ILE A 58 -10.89 -14.61 -11.46
CA ILE A 58 -11.16 -15.13 -12.81
C ILE A 58 -9.92 -15.11 -13.73
N GLY A 59 -8.76 -14.65 -13.22
CA GLY A 59 -7.53 -14.55 -13.99
C GLY A 59 -6.97 -15.89 -14.49
N PRO A 60 -5.86 -15.86 -15.26
CA PRO A 60 -5.25 -17.06 -15.83
C PRO A 60 -4.89 -18.09 -14.76
N PRO A 61 -4.90 -19.39 -15.10
CA PRO A 61 -4.50 -20.46 -14.19
C PRO A 61 -3.05 -20.27 -13.72
N GLY A 62 -2.75 -20.70 -12.48
CA GLY A 62 -1.41 -20.61 -11.89
C GLY A 62 -1.21 -19.49 -10.87
N ARG A 63 -2.21 -18.65 -10.61
CA ARG A 63 -2.16 -17.65 -9.54
C ARG A 63 -2.23 -18.30 -8.15
N CYS A 64 -1.60 -17.63 -7.18
CA CYS A 64 -1.66 -18.03 -5.78
C CYS A 64 -3.10 -17.91 -5.24
N ARG A 65 -3.60 -18.99 -4.65
CA ARG A 65 -4.96 -19.07 -4.10
C ARG A 65 -4.91 -19.35 -2.61
N TYR A 66 -4.44 -18.37 -1.86
CA TYR A 66 -4.52 -18.37 -0.41
C TYR A 66 -5.17 -17.06 0.08
N LEU A 67 -5.73 -17.15 1.28
CA LEU A 67 -6.17 -15.99 2.03
C LEU A 67 -5.04 -15.59 2.98
N VAL A 68 -4.80 -14.29 3.07
CA VAL A 68 -3.93 -13.70 4.09
C VAL A 68 -4.84 -13.18 5.18
N VAL A 69 -4.59 -13.62 6.41
CA VAL A 69 -5.26 -13.15 7.62
C VAL A 69 -4.19 -12.51 8.49
N GLN A 70 -4.34 -11.22 8.79
CA GLN A 70 -3.36 -10.44 9.54
C GLN A 70 -4.04 -9.81 10.76
N PRO A 71 -3.30 -9.51 11.83
CA PRO A 71 -3.83 -8.74 12.95
C PRO A 71 -4.45 -7.43 12.47
N TRP A 72 -5.57 -7.05 13.08
CA TRP A 72 -6.16 -5.73 12.85
C TRP A 72 -5.33 -4.64 13.55
N GLU A 73 -4.88 -3.65 12.78
CA GLU A 73 -4.08 -2.52 13.28
C GLU A 73 -4.94 -1.25 13.34
N GLU A 74 -5.26 -0.79 14.56
CA GLU A 74 -6.14 0.36 14.80
C GLU A 74 -5.51 1.69 14.39
N ASP A 75 -4.19 1.75 14.40
CA ASP A 75 -3.45 2.98 14.14
C ASP A 75 -3.30 3.28 12.64
N ILE A 76 -3.66 2.34 11.76
CA ILE A 76 -3.61 2.57 10.31
C ILE A 76 -4.74 3.53 9.91
N CYS A 77 -4.36 4.69 9.37
CA CYS A 77 -5.29 5.65 8.84
C CYS A 77 -4.73 6.33 7.58
N ARG A 78 -5.59 7.06 6.86
CA ARG A 78 -5.19 7.74 5.62
C ARG A 78 -4.09 8.79 5.81
N ALA A 79 -3.95 9.31 7.03
CA ALA A 79 -3.00 10.36 7.38
C ALA A 79 -1.61 9.84 7.77
N ASN A 80 -1.45 8.52 7.94
CA ASN A 80 -0.16 7.94 8.27
C ASN A 80 0.25 6.79 7.37
N GLU A 81 -0.52 6.47 6.32
CA GLU A 81 -0.18 5.48 5.30
C GLU A 81 0.62 6.13 4.16
N PHE A 82 1.82 5.61 3.92
CA PHE A 82 2.74 6.03 2.88
C PHE A 82 3.10 4.87 1.96
N ARG A 83 3.50 5.21 0.74
CA ARG A 83 4.07 4.29 -0.25
C ARG A 83 5.49 4.71 -0.58
N LEU A 84 6.42 3.76 -0.47
CA LEU A 84 7.78 3.88 -0.94
C LEU A 84 7.86 3.29 -2.34
N VAL A 85 8.64 3.94 -3.21
CA VAL A 85 9.03 3.42 -4.52
C VAL A 85 10.47 2.98 -4.41
N ILE A 86 10.72 1.69 -4.63
CA ILE A 86 12.05 1.08 -4.59
C ILE A 86 12.49 0.76 -6.01
N SER A 87 13.70 1.18 -6.36
CA SER A 87 14.35 0.87 -7.63
C SER A 87 15.81 0.53 -7.39
N ALA A 88 16.28 -0.60 -7.93
CA ALA A 88 17.63 -1.12 -7.74
C ALA A 88 18.09 -1.09 -6.26
N TRP A 89 17.22 -1.56 -5.35
CA TRP A 89 17.41 -1.59 -3.89
C TRP A 89 17.44 -0.23 -3.17
N GLN A 90 17.16 0.87 -3.89
CA GLN A 90 17.15 2.22 -3.34
C GLN A 90 15.73 2.79 -3.27
N VAL A 91 15.43 3.53 -2.21
CA VAL A 91 14.21 4.32 -2.13
C VAL A 91 14.35 5.52 -3.07
N VAL A 92 13.54 5.57 -4.12
CA VAL A 92 13.56 6.62 -5.14
C VAL A 92 12.36 7.56 -5.06
N GLY A 93 11.40 7.29 -4.18
CA GLY A 93 10.29 8.19 -3.93
C GLY A 93 9.44 7.75 -2.73
N ILE A 94 8.83 8.73 -2.06
CA ILE A 94 7.89 8.52 -0.95
C ILE A 94 6.62 9.30 -1.26
N THR A 95 5.46 8.69 -1.06
CA THR A 95 4.18 9.35 -1.32
C THR A 95 3.11 8.97 -0.30
N GLN A 96 2.25 9.91 0.07
CA GLN A 96 1.00 9.61 0.76
C GLN A 96 0.18 8.62 -0.08
N GLN A 97 -0.29 7.54 0.53
CA GLN A 97 -0.99 6.48 -0.19
C GLN A 97 -2.40 6.91 -0.64
N THR A 98 -3.08 7.72 0.17
CA THR A 98 -4.39 8.28 -0.21
C THR A 98 -4.22 9.44 -1.19
N TRP A 99 -4.27 9.17 -2.50
CA TRP A 99 -4.01 10.18 -3.53
C TRP A 99 -5.12 11.22 -3.75
N SER A 100 -6.36 10.94 -3.33
CA SER A 100 -7.54 11.77 -3.64
C SER A 100 -7.94 12.77 -2.56
N ARG A 101 -7.26 12.78 -1.41
CA ARG A 101 -7.66 13.60 -0.25
C ARG A 101 -6.47 14.22 0.44
N CYS A 102 -6.57 15.52 0.72
CA CYS A 102 -5.67 16.17 1.67
C CYS A 102 -5.99 15.68 3.09
N VAL A 103 -4.95 15.19 3.78
CA VAL A 103 -5.04 14.64 5.15
C VAL A 103 -4.32 15.53 6.17
N GLY A 104 -3.93 16.74 5.77
CA GLY A 104 -3.35 17.74 6.66
C GLY A 104 -1.83 17.67 6.83
N HIS A 105 -1.10 16.98 5.95
CA HIS A 105 0.36 17.04 5.97
C HIS A 105 0.88 18.45 5.66
N THR A 106 1.87 18.87 6.42
CA THR A 106 2.73 20.03 6.12
C THR A 106 4.05 19.51 5.55
N PRO A 107 4.89 20.37 4.93
CA PRO A 107 6.24 19.98 4.52
C PRO A 107 7.05 19.35 5.67
N GLU A 108 6.90 19.87 6.88
CA GLU A 108 7.59 19.39 8.08
C GLU A 108 7.08 18.01 8.49
N SER A 109 5.76 17.80 8.54
CA SER A 109 5.21 16.50 8.95
C SER A 109 5.45 15.40 7.90
N ALA A 110 5.39 15.75 6.61
CA ALA A 110 5.77 14.84 5.52
C ALA A 110 7.26 14.47 5.57
N SER A 111 8.14 15.44 5.84
CA SER A 111 9.58 15.20 5.98
C SER A 111 9.90 14.38 7.23
N ALA A 112 9.20 14.62 8.34
CA ALA A 112 9.35 13.87 9.57
C ALA A 112 8.98 12.38 9.39
N ALA A 113 7.96 12.08 8.57
CA ALA A 113 7.59 10.71 8.24
C ALA A 113 8.67 9.96 7.43
N ALA A 114 9.51 10.66 6.66
CA ALA A 114 10.51 10.01 5.81
C ALA A 114 11.55 9.21 6.62
N THR A 115 11.98 9.70 7.78
CA THR A 115 13.03 9.05 8.58
C THR A 115 12.65 7.62 9.02
N PRO A 116 11.52 7.39 9.71
CA PRO A 116 11.15 6.05 10.13
C PRO A 116 10.88 5.10 8.95
N LEU A 117 10.32 5.62 7.84
CA LEU A 117 10.09 4.83 6.62
C LEU A 117 11.42 4.33 6.01
N LEU A 118 12.39 5.25 5.86
CA LEU A 118 13.72 4.90 5.36
C LEU A 118 14.46 3.93 6.30
N ARG A 119 14.29 4.10 7.62
CA ARG A 119 14.85 3.19 8.63
C ARG A 119 14.31 1.77 8.43
N LEU A 120 12.99 1.61 8.33
CA LEU A 120 12.36 0.31 8.12
C LEU A 120 12.91 -0.38 6.86
N TRP A 121 13.01 0.34 5.74
CA TRP A 121 13.57 -0.24 4.52
C TRP A 121 15.05 -0.65 4.68
N TYR A 122 15.92 0.28 5.05
CA TYR A 122 17.37 0.05 5.00
C TYR A 122 17.92 -0.79 6.15
N GLU A 123 17.26 -0.78 7.32
CA GLU A 123 17.75 -1.49 8.51
C GLU A 123 17.07 -2.86 8.67
N GLU A 124 15.82 -3.03 8.24
CA GLU A 124 15.05 -4.26 8.50
C GLU A 124 14.68 -5.04 7.22
N LEU A 125 14.21 -4.35 6.19
CA LEU A 125 13.60 -5.03 5.03
C LEU A 125 14.58 -5.37 3.92
N ILE A 126 15.58 -4.53 3.62
CA ILE A 126 16.45 -4.69 2.44
C ILE A 126 17.20 -6.03 2.43
N GLY A 127 17.54 -6.58 3.60
CA GLY A 127 18.26 -7.86 3.72
C GLY A 127 17.38 -9.10 3.55
N VAL A 128 16.06 -8.96 3.63
CA VAL A 128 15.10 -10.08 3.55
C VAL A 128 14.11 -9.95 2.39
N CYS A 129 13.93 -8.75 1.84
CA CYS A 129 13.10 -8.52 0.67
C CYS A 129 13.78 -9.15 -0.55
N PRO A 130 13.10 -10.03 -1.31
CA PRO A 130 13.70 -10.64 -2.50
C PRO A 130 13.62 -9.75 -3.74
N TYR A 131 13.04 -8.55 -3.63
CA TYR A 131 12.73 -7.69 -4.77
C TYR A 131 13.60 -6.44 -4.77
N ALA A 132 14.47 -6.32 -5.78
CA ALA A 132 15.26 -5.11 -6.03
C ALA A 132 14.38 -3.90 -6.37
N ASP A 133 13.24 -4.17 -7.00
CA ASP A 133 12.30 -3.16 -7.46
C ASP A 133 10.89 -3.53 -6.98
N CYS A 134 10.34 -2.69 -6.10
CA CYS A 134 9.01 -2.87 -5.55
C CYS A 134 8.40 -1.53 -5.17
N THR A 135 7.13 -1.54 -4.80
CA THR A 135 6.54 -0.48 -3.99
C THR A 135 6.13 -1.05 -2.65
N ILE A 136 6.38 -0.31 -1.58
CA ILE A 136 6.11 -0.77 -0.21
C ILE A 136 5.09 0.17 0.40
N ASP A 137 3.97 -0.39 0.86
CA ASP A 137 2.99 0.35 1.66
C ASP A 137 3.38 0.19 3.13
N GLU A 138 3.49 1.31 3.83
CA GLU A 138 3.90 1.40 5.23
C GLU A 138 2.98 2.37 5.97
N PHE A 139 2.90 2.24 7.28
CA PHE A 139 2.30 3.28 8.13
C PHE A 139 3.22 3.72 9.24
N VAL A 140 3.06 4.98 9.68
CA VAL A 140 3.91 5.60 10.71
C VAL A 140 3.10 5.93 11.97
N VAL A 141 3.59 5.52 13.14
CA VAL A 141 3.04 5.89 14.45
C VAL A 141 4.19 6.41 15.31
N GLY A 142 4.19 7.71 15.61
CA GLY A 142 5.35 8.35 16.25
C GLY A 142 6.58 8.30 15.35
N ASP A 143 7.68 7.73 15.83
CA ASP A 143 8.93 7.50 15.07
C ASP A 143 9.10 6.03 14.65
N VAL A 144 8.00 5.28 14.52
CA VAL A 144 8.03 3.87 14.14
C VAL A 144 7.21 3.67 12.87
N ALA A 145 7.86 3.17 11.82
CA ALA A 145 7.19 2.70 10.61
C ALA A 145 6.92 1.20 10.72
N ARG A 146 5.84 0.74 10.08
CA ARG A 146 5.49 -0.68 9.99
C ARG A 146 5.04 -1.03 8.58
N LEU A 147 5.46 -2.21 8.12
CA LEU A 147 5.12 -2.75 6.81
C LEU A 147 3.64 -3.14 6.74
N ILE A 148 2.94 -2.73 5.68
CA ILE A 148 1.59 -3.18 5.33
C ILE A 148 1.65 -4.20 4.20
N GLU A 149 2.29 -3.84 3.09
CA GLU A 149 2.27 -4.63 1.87
C GLU A 149 3.50 -4.34 1.00
N VAL A 150 4.05 -5.40 0.38
CA VAL A 150 5.03 -5.26 -0.71
C VAL A 150 4.31 -5.57 -2.03
N ASN A 151 4.37 -4.64 -2.96
CA ASN A 151 3.75 -4.72 -4.27
C ASN A 151 4.83 -4.67 -5.37
N PRO A 152 4.59 -5.21 -6.58
CA PRO A 152 5.52 -5.07 -7.71
C PRO A 152 5.79 -3.60 -8.04
N CYS A 153 7.00 -3.23 -8.51
CA CYS A 153 7.29 -1.85 -8.90
C CYS A 153 6.46 -1.43 -10.13
N GLY A 154 5.83 -0.26 -10.10
CA GLY A 154 4.97 0.22 -11.19
C GLY A 154 5.71 0.82 -12.39
N LEU A 155 7.05 0.94 -12.36
CA LEU A 155 7.83 1.30 -13.55
C LEU A 155 7.65 0.27 -14.70
N TRP A 156 7.34 -0.98 -14.35
CA TRP A 156 7.03 -2.07 -15.29
C TRP A 156 5.96 -3.03 -14.76
N GLY A 157 5.26 -2.66 -13.68
CA GLY A 157 4.28 -3.49 -12.98
C GLY A 157 2.93 -2.80 -12.84
N ALA A 158 1.98 -3.49 -12.20
CA ALA A 158 0.58 -3.06 -12.11
C ALA A 158 0.27 -2.17 -10.89
N SER A 159 1.27 -1.84 -10.07
CA SER A 159 1.05 -1.08 -8.84
C SER A 159 0.82 0.40 -9.13
N GLY A 160 -0.13 0.99 -8.40
CA GLY A 160 -0.35 2.44 -8.45
C GLY A 160 0.90 3.23 -8.04
N SER A 161 1.09 4.41 -8.61
CA SER A 161 2.22 5.29 -8.33
C SER A 161 2.03 6.22 -7.12
N GLY A 162 0.89 6.12 -6.43
CA GLY A 162 0.49 7.13 -5.44
C GLY A 162 0.37 8.50 -6.11
N LEU A 163 1.14 9.49 -5.64
CA LEU A 163 1.17 10.85 -6.22
C LEU A 163 2.27 11.08 -7.25
N PHE A 164 2.98 10.03 -7.65
CA PHE A 164 3.88 10.08 -8.80
C PHE A 164 3.15 9.71 -10.08
N HIS A 165 3.76 10.01 -11.22
CA HIS A 165 3.37 9.49 -12.52
C HIS A 165 4.56 8.77 -13.14
N TRP A 166 4.42 7.47 -13.43
CA TRP A 166 5.55 6.62 -13.87
C TRP A 166 6.32 7.18 -15.07
N LEU A 167 5.62 7.78 -16.04
CA LEU A 167 6.26 8.39 -17.21
C LEU A 167 6.85 9.79 -16.95
N HIS A 168 6.07 10.71 -16.38
CA HIS A 168 6.49 12.11 -16.23
C HIS A 168 7.47 12.35 -15.08
N ASP A 169 7.45 11.50 -14.05
CA ASP A 169 8.35 11.60 -12.90
C ASP A 169 9.54 10.65 -13.01
N ARG A 170 9.79 10.03 -14.18
CA ARG A 170 10.89 9.06 -14.36
C ARG A 170 12.23 9.63 -13.90
N ASP A 171 12.51 10.89 -14.23
CA ASP A 171 13.78 11.52 -13.87
C ASP A 171 13.86 11.81 -12.36
N ALA A 172 12.74 12.17 -11.72
CA ALA A 172 12.65 12.33 -10.27
C ALA A 172 12.77 11.00 -9.51
N LEU A 173 12.31 9.90 -10.12
CA LEU A 173 12.38 8.53 -9.60
C LEU A 173 13.63 7.76 -10.10
N SER A 174 14.62 8.46 -10.65
CA SER A 174 15.85 7.83 -11.18
C SER A 174 16.84 7.40 -10.09
N GLY A 175 16.62 7.83 -8.84
CA GLY A 175 17.58 7.68 -7.74
C GLY A 175 18.71 8.72 -7.76
N ALA A 176 18.75 9.62 -8.76
CA ALA A 176 19.71 10.71 -8.80
C ALA A 176 19.22 11.90 -7.95
N GLY A 177 19.79 12.05 -6.75
CA GLY A 177 19.55 13.20 -5.88
C GLY A 177 18.72 12.89 -4.63
N PRO A 178 18.12 13.91 -4.00
CA PRO A 178 17.28 13.71 -2.81
C PRO A 178 16.02 12.91 -3.12
N VAL A 179 15.61 12.04 -2.20
CA VAL A 179 14.37 11.26 -2.32
C VAL A 179 13.17 12.22 -2.29
N PRO A 180 12.36 12.30 -3.35
CA PRO A 180 11.18 13.14 -3.38
C PRO A 180 10.10 12.59 -2.44
N VAL A 181 9.48 13.48 -1.66
CA VAL A 181 8.32 13.17 -0.82
C VAL A 181 7.11 13.93 -1.35
N ARG A 182 6.00 13.24 -1.62
CA ARG A 182 4.75 13.85 -2.12
C ARG A 182 3.57 13.57 -1.21
N VAL A 183 2.81 14.62 -0.92
CA VAL A 183 1.55 14.57 -0.17
C VAL A 183 0.49 15.37 -0.90
N VAL A 184 -0.79 15.10 -0.63
CA VAL A 184 -1.87 15.88 -1.23
C VAL A 184 -1.95 17.24 -0.52
N VAL A 185 -1.79 18.32 -1.28
CA VAL A 185 -1.89 19.70 -0.78
C VAL A 185 -3.28 20.30 -1.03
N PRO A 186 -3.75 21.24 -0.19
CA PRO A 186 -5.08 21.84 -0.35
C PRO A 186 -5.18 22.78 -1.56
N ARG A 187 -4.05 23.26 -2.10
CA ARG A 187 -3.97 24.10 -3.29
C ARG A 187 -2.83 23.62 -4.17
N PRO A 188 -3.02 23.47 -5.49
CA PRO A 188 -1.95 23.11 -6.41
C PRO A 188 -0.74 24.02 -6.26
N ASP A 189 0.44 23.43 -6.27
CA ASP A 189 1.73 24.10 -6.29
C ASP A 189 2.50 23.75 -7.58
N LYS A 190 3.76 24.19 -7.67
CA LYS A 190 4.62 23.93 -8.85
C LYS A 190 4.94 22.46 -9.08
N PHE A 191 4.66 21.58 -8.12
CA PHE A 191 4.89 20.14 -8.21
C PHE A 191 3.61 19.36 -8.48
N THR A 192 2.46 20.03 -8.47
CA THR A 192 1.17 19.42 -8.74
C THR A 192 1.00 19.17 -10.23
N LEU A 193 0.86 17.90 -10.62
CA LEU A 193 0.57 17.52 -12.00
C LEU A 193 -0.89 17.87 -12.34
N SER A 194 -1.08 18.83 -13.23
CA SER A 194 -2.41 19.15 -13.78
C SER A 194 -2.78 18.18 -14.90
N PRO A 195 -4.04 17.74 -15.02
CA PRO A 195 -4.51 16.95 -16.17
C PRO A 195 -4.17 17.60 -17.52
N CYS A 196 -4.16 18.94 -17.59
CA CYS A 196 -3.79 19.66 -18.81
C CYS A 196 -2.29 19.53 -19.15
N ALA A 197 -1.43 19.31 -18.16
CA ALA A 197 0.01 19.14 -18.35
C ALA A 197 0.39 17.71 -18.75
N LEU A 198 -0.49 16.74 -18.48
CA LEU A 198 -0.26 15.32 -18.80
C LEU A 198 -0.56 14.99 -20.26
N GLY A 199 -1.04 15.96 -21.05
CA GLY A 199 -1.50 15.71 -22.42
C GLY A 199 -2.62 14.67 -22.36
N ALA A 200 -3.84 15.11 -22.02
CA ALA A 200 -4.99 14.21 -22.09
C ALA A 200 -4.98 13.48 -23.45
N PRO A 201 -5.21 12.15 -23.48
CA PRO A 201 -5.42 11.46 -24.74
C PRO A 201 -6.53 12.13 -25.55
#